data_AF-A0AAW5P358-F1
#
_entry.id   AF-A0AAW5P358-F1
#
_cell.length_a   1.000
_cell.length_b   1.000
_cell.length_c   1.000
_cell.angle_alpha   90.00
_cell.angle_beta   90.00
_cell.angle_gamma   90.00
#
_symmetry.space_group_name_H-M   'P 1'
#
loop_
_entity.id
_entity.type
_entity.pdbx_description
1 polymer ?
#
loop_
_entity_poly.entity_id
_entity_poly.type
_entity_poly.pdbx_seq_one_letter_code
_entity_poly.pdbx_strand_id
1 'polypeptide(L)'
;MNVDLDLLRQYNQSLPRYTSYPTAPHFGEAVGRETFRAEVWRANTAAPQAPLSLYLHLPFCRQLCYYCGCHMKVTHDPARIAKYLRYLKREIDLLAPMLSSDRPVTQVHWGGGTPTLLSPEQIRELGGHLRDRFRMAPDAEMSIEADPRGLTEDHIAAAREIGTNRLSLGVQSFDPTVQEAINRVQPERLTRTAVQWARDHGIESVNLDLVYGLPHQTPDTMADTLGGVVDLAPDRIALYSYAHVPSVLEHQRLIPEEALPAPTERLRLFKQALERLTTTAGYRFIGLDHFAKPDDELALAQDNGTLRRNFQGYSTRAGADVYAFGLSGIHQLSGLYAQNTKNLPTYYDQIDQDELTVYRGYRPTQEDRLRRHVIMRLMCNAEVQKGAVEARFNVDFDAHFSAALDRLRPLEQDGLVALGPDAITVRPPGRLLVRNVAAAFDAYLHDAAPDAQPAYSESV
;
A
#
# COMPACT_ATOMS: atom_id res chain seq x y z
N MET A 1 -10.75 -18.65 11.16
CA MET A 1 -9.94 -19.33 10.12
C MET A 1 -8.93 -20.22 10.86
N ASN A 2 -8.83 -21.52 10.57
CA ASN A 2 -7.82 -22.37 11.21
C ASN A 2 -6.47 -22.18 10.50
N VAL A 3 -5.40 -21.90 11.26
CA VAL A 3 -4.08 -21.55 10.71
C VAL A 3 -3.10 -22.69 10.97
N ASP A 4 -2.63 -23.32 9.89
CA ASP A 4 -1.60 -24.34 9.94
C ASP A 4 -0.21 -23.69 9.85
N LEU A 5 0.54 -23.74 10.96
CA LEU A 5 1.88 -23.13 11.03
C LEU A 5 2.91 -23.87 10.18
N ASP A 6 2.75 -25.18 9.94
CA ASP A 6 3.72 -25.94 9.17
C ASP A 6 3.56 -25.64 7.68
N LEU A 7 2.33 -25.46 7.19
CA LEU A 7 2.09 -24.94 5.84
C LEU A 7 2.66 -23.53 5.66
N LEU A 8 2.46 -22.63 6.63
CA LEU A 8 3.03 -21.28 6.56
C LEU A 8 4.57 -21.31 6.51
N ARG A 9 5.21 -22.21 7.27
CA ARG A 9 6.67 -22.41 7.23
C ARG A 9 7.13 -22.96 5.89
N GLN A 10 6.45 -23.99 5.38
CA GLN A 10 6.79 -24.65 4.11
C GLN A 10 6.81 -23.66 2.94
N TYR A 11 5.88 -22.71 2.92
CA TYR A 11 5.72 -21.75 1.85
C TYR A 11 6.32 -20.36 2.15
N ASN A 12 7.06 -20.20 3.24
CA ASN A 12 7.70 -18.94 3.58
C ASN A 12 8.94 -18.69 2.70
N GLN A 13 8.80 -17.81 1.71
CA GLN A 13 9.88 -17.49 0.77
C GLN A 13 9.85 -16.00 0.38
N SER A 14 10.97 -15.47 -0.11
CA SER A 14 11.08 -14.08 -0.56
C SER A 14 10.26 -13.87 -1.85
N LEU A 15 9.13 -13.17 -1.76
CA LEU A 15 8.21 -12.93 -2.89
C LEU A 15 7.84 -11.44 -3.00
N PRO A 16 7.63 -10.94 -4.23
CA PRO A 16 7.08 -9.62 -4.43
C PRO A 16 5.77 -9.44 -3.65
N ARG A 17 5.58 -8.23 -3.13
CA ARG A 17 4.29 -7.85 -2.54
C ARG A 17 3.19 -7.64 -3.59
N TYR A 18 3.54 -7.71 -4.87
CA TYR A 18 2.66 -7.42 -6.00
C TYR A 18 1.91 -6.09 -5.81
N THR A 19 2.67 -5.05 -5.44
CA THR A 19 2.17 -3.65 -5.48
C THR A 19 1.79 -3.22 -6.87
N SER A 20 2.53 -3.75 -7.84
CA SER A 20 2.23 -3.70 -9.26
C SER A 20 2.74 -5.00 -9.90
N TYR A 21 2.31 -5.23 -11.13
CA TYR A 21 2.97 -6.16 -12.03
C TYR A 21 3.20 -5.48 -13.40
N PRO A 22 4.42 -5.46 -13.95
CA PRO A 22 5.67 -5.87 -13.31
C PRO A 22 5.99 -5.02 -12.07
N THR A 23 6.89 -5.51 -11.23
CA THR A 23 7.27 -4.88 -9.96
C THR A 23 8.22 -3.70 -10.20
N ALA A 24 8.33 -2.79 -9.23
CA ALA A 24 9.16 -1.58 -9.33
C ALA A 24 10.66 -1.81 -9.62
N PRO A 25 11.30 -2.94 -9.22
CA PRO A 25 12.66 -3.27 -9.65
C PRO A 25 12.85 -3.33 -11.17
N HIS A 26 11.80 -3.62 -11.94
CA HIS A 26 11.89 -3.65 -13.41
C HIS A 26 11.82 -2.25 -14.05
N PHE A 27 11.64 -1.18 -13.27
CA PHE A 27 11.53 0.17 -13.83
C PHE A 27 12.91 0.65 -14.30
N GLY A 28 12.97 1.09 -15.55
CA GLY A 28 14.18 1.61 -16.19
C GLY A 28 13.99 3.02 -16.75
N GLU A 29 15.09 3.60 -17.23
CA GLU A 29 15.13 5.00 -17.71
C GLU A 29 14.48 5.19 -19.09
N ALA A 30 14.13 4.11 -19.78
CA ALA A 30 13.40 4.16 -21.06
C ALA A 30 12.01 4.84 -20.93
N VAL A 31 11.44 4.87 -19.73
CA VAL A 31 10.25 5.67 -19.41
C VAL A 31 10.68 6.90 -18.63
N GLY A 32 11.02 7.95 -19.39
CA GLY A 32 11.29 9.29 -18.87
C GLY A 32 10.09 10.23 -19.03
N ARG A 33 10.36 11.53 -18.87
CA ARG A 33 9.37 12.61 -18.87
C ARG A 33 8.54 12.68 -20.14
N GLU A 34 9.16 12.60 -21.30
CA GLU A 34 8.46 12.70 -22.59
C GLU A 34 7.54 11.49 -22.83
N THR A 35 8.01 10.30 -22.46
CA THR A 35 7.20 9.07 -22.52
C THR A 35 5.98 9.18 -21.61
N PHE A 36 6.15 9.74 -20.40
CA PHE A 36 5.06 10.00 -19.48
C PHE A 36 4.09 11.04 -20.03
N ARG A 37 4.59 12.18 -20.53
CA ARG A 37 3.77 13.24 -21.14
C ARG A 37 2.92 12.73 -22.29
N ALA A 38 3.50 11.92 -23.19
CA ALA A 38 2.78 11.31 -24.29
C ALA A 38 1.66 10.36 -23.79
N GLU A 39 1.91 9.62 -22.71
CA GLU A 39 0.89 8.78 -22.11
C GLU A 39 -0.23 9.57 -21.44
N VAL A 40 0.06 10.69 -20.77
CA VAL A 40 -0.96 11.59 -20.22
C VAL A 40 -1.92 12.05 -21.33
N TRP A 41 -1.38 12.46 -22.48
CA TRP A 41 -2.18 12.81 -23.65
C TRP A 41 -3.06 11.65 -24.13
N ARG A 42 -2.51 10.43 -24.18
CA ARG A 42 -3.26 9.23 -24.57
C ARG A 42 -4.38 8.91 -23.57
N ALA A 43 -4.12 9.06 -22.28
CA ALA A 43 -5.12 8.82 -21.22
C ALA A 43 -6.27 9.83 -21.28
N ASN A 44 -5.98 11.09 -21.62
CA ASN A 44 -7.01 12.12 -21.80
C ASN A 44 -7.90 11.87 -23.02
N THR A 45 -7.42 11.20 -24.06
CA THR A 45 -8.21 10.95 -25.29
C THR A 45 -8.81 9.54 -25.34
N ALA A 46 -8.56 8.72 -24.31
CA ALA A 46 -9.16 7.38 -24.20
C ALA A 46 -10.68 7.45 -23.99
N ALA A 47 -11.40 6.48 -24.54
CA ALA A 47 -12.84 6.34 -24.39
C ALA A 47 -13.20 4.97 -23.79
N PRO A 48 -13.86 4.91 -22.61
CA PRO A 48 -14.11 6.04 -21.70
C PRO A 48 -12.82 6.56 -21.05
N GLN A 49 -12.82 7.84 -20.63
CA GLN A 49 -11.71 8.40 -19.85
C GLN A 49 -11.72 7.81 -18.43
N ALA A 50 -10.57 7.35 -17.96
CA ALA A 50 -10.42 6.88 -16.59
C ALA A 50 -10.51 8.05 -15.59
N PRO A 51 -11.20 7.89 -14.45
CA PRO A 51 -11.16 8.89 -13.37
C PRO A 51 -9.74 9.01 -12.79
N LEU A 52 -9.52 10.04 -11.98
CA LEU A 52 -8.22 10.32 -11.37
C LEU A 52 -8.17 9.81 -9.93
N SER A 53 -7.05 9.18 -9.58
CA SER A 53 -6.63 8.94 -8.20
C SER A 53 -5.36 9.75 -7.94
N LEU A 54 -5.37 10.66 -6.98
CA LEU A 54 -4.21 11.48 -6.64
C LEU A 54 -3.48 10.90 -5.44
N TYR A 55 -2.16 10.74 -5.56
CA TYR A 55 -1.30 10.39 -4.44
C TYR A 55 -0.33 11.55 -4.16
N LEU A 56 -0.25 11.98 -2.92
CA LEU A 56 0.68 13.02 -2.49
C LEU A 56 1.70 12.42 -1.53
N HIS A 57 2.97 12.43 -1.94
CA HIS A 57 4.06 11.98 -1.10
C HIS A 57 4.62 13.15 -0.27
N LEU A 58 4.40 13.09 1.03
CA LEU A 58 4.89 14.05 2.02
C LEU A 58 6.00 13.37 2.85
N PRO A 59 7.28 13.53 2.48
CA PRO A 59 8.34 12.62 2.92
C PRO A 59 8.80 12.88 4.36
N PHE A 60 8.37 13.96 5.01
CA PHE A 60 8.97 14.36 6.27
C PHE A 60 8.38 13.63 7.47
N CYS A 61 9.26 13.21 8.39
CA CYS A 61 8.86 12.77 9.73
C CYS A 61 9.62 13.56 10.79
N ARG A 62 9.03 13.67 11.98
CA ARG A 62 9.68 14.28 13.14
C ARG A 62 10.83 13.44 13.68
N GLN A 63 10.75 12.11 13.58
CA GLN A 63 11.70 11.21 14.22
C GLN A 63 11.95 9.96 13.36
N LEU A 64 13.17 9.43 13.44
CA LEU A 64 13.56 8.19 12.76
C LEU A 64 13.05 6.99 13.55
N CYS A 65 12.02 6.31 13.06
CA CYS A 65 11.59 5.03 13.61
C CYS A 65 12.47 3.92 13.02
N TYR A 66 13.14 3.13 13.85
CA TYR A 66 14.19 2.23 13.39
C TYR A 66 13.67 1.10 12.48
N TYR A 67 12.40 0.71 12.61
CA TYR A 67 11.78 -0.31 11.76
C TYR A 67 11.42 0.19 10.36
N CYS A 68 11.32 1.51 10.15
CA CYS A 68 10.62 2.10 9.02
C CYS A 68 11.27 1.75 7.67
N GLY A 69 10.47 1.27 6.71
CA GLY A 69 10.89 1.00 5.33
C GLY A 69 10.39 2.01 4.30
N CYS A 70 9.73 3.09 4.74
CA CYS A 70 9.17 4.10 3.85
C CYS A 70 10.24 5.03 3.28
N HIS A 71 9.97 5.60 2.09
CA HIS A 71 10.77 6.71 1.59
C HIS A 71 10.45 7.96 2.41
N MET A 72 11.37 8.36 3.28
CA MET A 72 11.13 9.43 4.23
C MET A 72 12.40 10.24 4.51
N LYS A 73 12.23 11.40 5.14
CA LYS A 73 13.30 12.29 5.60
C LYS A 73 12.97 12.84 6.98
N VAL A 74 13.87 12.65 7.95
CA VAL A 74 13.71 13.30 9.26
C VAL A 74 14.01 14.79 9.15
N THR A 75 13.14 15.63 9.70
CA THR A 75 13.45 17.05 9.87
C THR A 75 12.69 17.66 11.06
N HIS A 76 13.33 18.62 11.71
CA HIS A 76 12.74 19.50 12.72
C HIS A 76 12.66 20.96 12.24
N ASP A 77 13.02 21.22 10.98
CA ASP A 77 13.11 22.56 10.41
C ASP A 77 11.82 22.87 9.62
N PRO A 78 10.92 23.73 10.14
CA PRO A 78 9.69 24.09 9.44
C PRO A 78 9.95 24.74 8.09
N ALA A 79 11.09 25.39 7.88
CA ALA A 79 11.43 26.02 6.60
C ALA A 79 11.67 24.98 5.50
N ARG A 80 12.17 23.78 5.83
CA ARG A 80 12.31 22.67 4.87
C ARG A 80 10.97 22.12 4.43
N ILE A 81 10.03 21.98 5.38
CA ILE A 81 8.65 21.55 5.11
C ILE A 81 7.96 22.58 4.22
N ALA A 82 8.00 23.85 4.61
CA ALA A 82 7.42 24.94 3.82
C ALA A 82 8.06 25.06 2.43
N LYS A 83 9.39 24.88 2.31
CA LYS A 83 10.07 24.84 1.01
C LYS A 83 9.51 23.71 0.14
N TYR A 84 9.49 22.49 0.64
CA TYR A 84 8.96 21.36 -0.11
C TYR A 84 7.51 21.56 -0.54
N LEU A 85 6.67 22.10 0.34
CA LEU A 85 5.27 22.36 0.02
C LEU A 85 5.10 23.36 -1.14
N ARG A 86 5.97 24.37 -1.24
CA ARG A 86 6.00 25.26 -2.41
C ARG A 86 6.34 24.52 -3.70
N TYR A 87 7.34 23.64 -3.67
CA TYR A 87 7.72 22.84 -4.85
C TYR A 87 6.63 21.82 -5.23
N LEU A 88 6.01 21.17 -4.23
CA LEU A 88 4.89 20.25 -4.45
C LEU A 88 3.72 20.95 -5.15
N LYS A 89 3.35 22.15 -4.68
CA LYS A 89 2.32 22.97 -5.33
C LYS A 89 2.69 23.38 -6.76
N ARG A 90 3.97 23.72 -7.02
CA ARG A 90 4.46 24.02 -8.37
C ARG A 90 4.43 22.78 -9.27
N GLU A 91 4.76 21.59 -8.76
CA GLU A 91 4.60 20.34 -9.51
C GLU A 91 3.12 20.07 -9.87
N ILE A 92 2.21 20.30 -8.92
CA ILE A 92 0.76 20.23 -9.17
C ILE A 92 0.37 21.22 -10.28
N ASP A 93 0.88 22.45 -10.24
CA ASP A 93 0.62 23.49 -11.23
C ASP A 93 1.16 23.14 -12.62
N LEU A 94 2.26 22.39 -12.70
CA LEU A 94 2.84 21.93 -13.96
C LEU A 94 2.01 20.80 -14.59
N LEU A 95 1.56 19.83 -13.79
CA LEU A 95 0.90 18.63 -14.30
C LEU A 95 -0.62 18.78 -14.44
N ALA A 96 -1.29 19.51 -13.54
CA ALA A 96 -2.75 19.63 -13.54
C ALA A 96 -3.33 20.15 -14.88
N PRO A 97 -2.76 21.19 -15.53
CA PRO A 97 -3.24 21.66 -16.83
C PRO A 97 -3.09 20.63 -17.96
N MET A 98 -2.25 19.61 -17.75
CA MET A 98 -2.09 18.51 -18.70
C MET A 98 -3.18 17.44 -18.57
N LEU A 99 -3.99 17.45 -17.51
CA LEU A 99 -5.05 16.48 -17.29
C LEU A 99 -6.38 17.03 -17.79
N SER A 100 -7.19 16.19 -18.45
CA SER A 100 -8.53 16.57 -18.90
C SER A 100 -9.41 16.95 -17.69
N SER A 101 -10.06 18.11 -17.76
CA SER A 101 -11.02 18.60 -16.76
C SER A 101 -12.29 17.74 -16.66
N ASP A 102 -12.55 16.91 -17.68
CA ASP A 102 -13.66 15.95 -17.70
C ASP A 102 -13.39 14.70 -16.86
N ARG A 103 -12.19 14.53 -16.31
CA ARG A 103 -11.81 13.39 -15.47
C ARG A 103 -11.97 13.78 -14.01
N PRO A 104 -13.01 13.29 -13.30
CA PRO A 104 -13.18 13.61 -11.90
C PRO A 104 -12.10 12.90 -11.05
N VAL A 105 -11.68 13.54 -9.97
CA VAL A 105 -10.88 12.90 -8.92
C VAL A 105 -11.78 12.10 -8.02
N THR A 106 -11.66 10.77 -8.06
CA THR A 106 -12.46 9.85 -7.24
C THR A 106 -11.70 9.37 -6.01
N GLN A 107 -10.39 9.58 -5.94
CA GLN A 107 -9.56 9.18 -4.81
C GLN A 107 -8.41 10.17 -4.60
N VAL A 108 -8.11 10.51 -3.34
CA VAL A 108 -6.94 11.27 -2.91
C VAL A 108 -6.32 10.57 -1.71
N HIS A 109 -5.00 10.37 -1.73
CA HIS A 109 -4.28 9.78 -0.62
C HIS A 109 -3.01 10.58 -0.31
N TRP A 110 -2.92 11.06 0.91
CA TRP A 110 -1.72 11.73 1.44
C TRP A 110 -0.95 10.73 2.30
N GLY A 111 0.27 10.40 1.89
CA GLY A 111 1.10 9.44 2.60
C GLY A 111 2.60 9.75 2.49
N GLY A 112 3.43 8.78 2.83
CA GLY A 112 4.89 8.84 2.64
C GLY A 112 5.66 8.78 3.94
N GLY A 113 6.03 9.95 4.47
CA GLY A 113 6.60 10.10 5.80
C GLY A 113 5.50 10.29 6.83
N THR A 114 5.15 11.54 7.12
CA THR A 114 4.07 11.90 8.03
C THR A 114 3.34 13.13 7.48
N PRO A 115 2.25 12.95 6.71
CA PRO A 115 1.44 14.05 6.20
C PRO A 115 1.03 15.05 7.28
N THR A 116 0.66 14.56 8.47
CA THR A 116 0.28 15.39 9.63
C THR A 116 1.47 16.01 10.37
N LEU A 117 2.66 16.02 9.77
CA LEU A 117 3.74 16.93 10.18
C LEU A 117 3.52 18.34 9.63
N LEU A 118 2.72 18.47 8.57
CA LEU A 118 2.20 19.76 8.12
C LEU A 118 1.33 20.37 9.23
N SER A 119 1.42 21.69 9.40
CA SER A 119 0.51 22.40 10.29
C SER A 119 -0.93 22.36 9.77
N PRO A 120 -1.96 22.57 10.61
CA PRO A 120 -3.35 22.66 10.16
C PRO A 120 -3.55 23.66 9.00
N GLU A 121 -2.86 24.80 9.02
CA GLU A 121 -2.91 25.80 7.94
C GLU A 121 -2.32 25.26 6.64
N GLN A 122 -1.20 24.53 6.72
CA GLN A 122 -0.57 23.92 5.55
C GLN A 122 -1.43 22.81 4.95
N ILE A 123 -2.15 22.04 5.78
CA ILE A 123 -3.15 21.06 5.35
C ILE A 123 -4.27 21.77 4.57
N ARG A 124 -4.85 22.83 5.13
CA ARG A 124 -5.89 23.63 4.47
C ARG A 124 -5.40 24.21 3.15
N GLU A 125 -4.19 24.78 3.14
CA GLU A 125 -3.57 25.39 1.97
C GLU A 125 -3.38 24.37 0.84
N LEU A 126 -2.80 23.19 1.14
CA LEU A 126 -2.59 22.15 0.13
C LEU A 126 -3.90 21.55 -0.38
N GLY A 127 -4.86 21.30 0.52
CA GLY A 127 -6.16 20.77 0.14
C GLY A 127 -7.00 21.77 -0.67
N GLY A 128 -6.92 23.06 -0.36
CA GLY A 128 -7.48 24.14 -1.17
C GLY A 128 -6.83 24.18 -2.56
N HIS A 129 -5.48 24.14 -2.61
CA HIS A 129 -4.73 24.13 -3.86
C HIS A 129 -5.14 22.97 -4.78
N LEU A 130 -5.35 21.76 -4.24
CA LEU A 130 -5.85 20.63 -5.02
C LEU A 130 -7.27 20.87 -5.57
N ARG A 131 -8.20 21.37 -4.73
CA ARG A 131 -9.59 21.64 -5.14
C ARG A 131 -9.69 22.72 -6.23
N ASP A 132 -8.77 23.68 -6.23
CA ASP A 132 -8.71 24.73 -7.26
C ASP A 132 -8.24 24.20 -8.63
N ARG A 133 -7.44 23.12 -8.66
CA ARG A 133 -6.91 22.53 -9.92
C ARG A 133 -7.71 21.34 -10.43
N PHE A 134 -8.36 20.61 -9.54
CA PHE A 134 -8.99 19.34 -9.89
C PHE A 134 -10.47 19.32 -9.54
N ARG A 135 -11.28 18.78 -10.47
CA ARG A 135 -12.69 18.52 -10.21
C ARG A 135 -12.84 17.28 -9.33
N MET A 136 -13.12 17.47 -8.05
CA MET A 136 -13.39 16.38 -7.12
C MET A 136 -14.76 15.73 -7.41
N ALA A 137 -14.82 14.40 -7.37
CA ALA A 137 -16.09 13.69 -7.35
C ALA A 137 -16.83 13.97 -6.02
N PRO A 138 -18.17 14.05 -6.01
CA PRO A 138 -18.92 14.28 -4.77
C PRO A 138 -18.68 13.21 -3.69
N ASP A 139 -18.41 11.98 -4.13
CA ASP A 139 -18.15 10.80 -3.29
C ASP A 139 -16.67 10.40 -3.27
N ALA A 140 -15.75 11.34 -3.54
CA ALA A 140 -14.32 11.03 -3.57
C ALA A 140 -13.82 10.45 -2.24
N GLU A 141 -13.07 9.36 -2.29
CA GLU A 141 -12.36 8.83 -1.12
C GLU A 141 -11.12 9.71 -0.87
N MET A 142 -11.07 10.39 0.28
CA MET A 142 -9.93 11.24 0.65
C MET A 142 -9.33 10.75 1.96
N SER A 143 -8.09 10.28 1.88
CA SER A 143 -7.37 9.69 3.01
C SER A 143 -6.07 10.41 3.35
N ILE A 144 -5.74 10.44 4.63
CA ILE A 144 -4.50 11.00 5.16
C ILE A 144 -3.87 10.05 6.19
N GLU A 145 -2.57 9.82 6.08
CA GLU A 145 -1.78 9.12 7.09
C GLU A 145 -1.34 10.07 8.21
N ALA A 146 -1.36 9.60 9.45
CA ALA A 146 -1.09 10.41 10.63
C ALA A 146 -0.22 9.69 11.67
N ASP A 147 0.66 10.47 12.30
CA ASP A 147 1.40 10.06 13.51
C ASP A 147 0.75 10.70 14.74
N PRO A 148 0.16 9.92 15.66
CA PRO A 148 -0.56 10.48 16.80
C PRO A 148 0.34 11.19 17.82
N ARG A 149 1.68 11.08 17.73
CA ARG A 149 2.62 11.79 18.62
C ARG A 149 2.65 13.30 18.40
N GLY A 150 2.31 13.75 17.19
CA GLY A 150 2.31 15.17 16.81
C GLY A 150 0.92 15.72 16.50
N LEU A 151 -0.11 14.88 16.59
CA LEU A 151 -1.46 15.22 16.15
C LEU A 151 -2.19 16.06 17.21
N THR A 152 -2.93 17.06 16.75
CA THR A 152 -3.88 17.82 17.56
C THR A 152 -5.27 17.73 16.93
N GLU A 153 -6.31 18.10 17.68
CA GLU A 153 -7.67 18.17 17.15
C GLU A 153 -7.77 19.08 15.92
N ASP A 154 -7.06 20.21 15.89
CA ASP A 154 -7.02 21.12 14.75
C ASP A 154 -6.50 20.48 13.46
N HIS A 155 -5.62 19.47 13.57
CA HIS A 155 -5.17 18.72 12.39
C HIS A 155 -6.31 17.86 11.81
N ILE A 156 -7.12 17.24 12.67
CA ILE A 156 -8.28 16.46 12.26
C ILE A 156 -9.35 17.38 11.66
N ALA A 157 -9.61 18.52 12.29
CA ALA A 157 -10.53 19.53 11.77
C ALA A 157 -10.09 20.02 10.38
N ALA A 158 -8.81 20.39 10.22
CA ALA A 158 -8.24 20.82 8.95
C ALA A 158 -8.34 19.73 7.87
N ALA A 159 -8.07 18.46 8.22
CA ALA A 159 -8.23 17.34 7.29
C ALA A 159 -9.70 17.20 6.85
N ARG A 160 -10.65 17.30 7.79
CA ARG A 160 -12.07 17.21 7.46
C ARG A 160 -12.53 18.34 6.55
N GLU A 161 -12.10 19.58 6.81
CA GLU A 161 -12.41 20.76 5.98
C GLU A 161 -11.95 20.62 4.52
N ILE A 162 -10.89 19.82 4.27
CA ILE A 162 -10.40 19.52 2.92
C ILE A 162 -11.07 18.30 2.27
N GLY A 163 -12.05 17.69 2.95
CA GLY A 163 -12.83 16.57 2.44
C GLY A 163 -12.33 15.20 2.88
N THR A 164 -11.31 15.11 3.74
CA THR A 164 -10.86 13.83 4.29
C THR A 164 -12.03 13.11 4.96
N ASN A 165 -12.24 11.86 4.58
CA ASN A 165 -13.24 10.95 5.15
C ASN A 165 -12.60 9.66 5.68
N ARG A 166 -11.29 9.48 5.48
CA ARG A 166 -10.53 8.33 6.02
C ARG A 166 -9.20 8.76 6.66
N LEU A 167 -8.90 8.19 7.82
CA LEU A 167 -7.66 8.44 8.57
C LEU A 167 -6.89 7.13 8.77
N SER A 168 -5.58 7.12 8.52
CA SER A 168 -4.69 6.01 8.89
C SER A 168 -3.74 6.43 10.00
N LEU A 169 -3.70 5.69 11.10
CA LEU A 169 -2.86 6.00 12.27
C LEU A 169 -1.75 4.96 12.44
N GLY A 170 -0.51 5.42 12.46
CA GLY A 170 0.64 4.60 12.81
C GLY A 170 0.69 4.27 14.30
N VAL A 171 0.38 3.02 14.68
CA VAL A 171 0.42 2.54 16.07
C VAL A 171 1.61 1.63 16.31
N GLN A 172 1.77 0.64 15.45
CA GLN A 172 2.79 -0.42 15.43
C GLN A 172 2.68 -1.40 16.62
N SER A 173 2.78 -0.89 17.85
CA SER A 173 2.70 -1.63 19.11
C SER A 173 2.27 -0.68 20.23
N PHE A 174 1.53 -1.17 21.23
CA PHE A 174 1.29 -0.42 22.47
C PHE A 174 2.28 -0.76 23.59
N ASP A 175 3.09 -1.81 23.42
CA ASP A 175 4.09 -2.21 24.39
C ASP A 175 5.24 -1.18 24.50
N PRO A 176 5.52 -0.60 25.67
CA PRO A 176 6.56 0.42 25.84
C PRO A 176 7.97 -0.07 25.51
N THR A 177 8.31 -1.33 25.82
CA THR A 177 9.64 -1.90 25.56
C THR A 177 9.87 -2.06 24.05
N VAL A 178 8.87 -2.54 23.32
CA VAL A 178 8.88 -2.57 21.85
C VAL A 178 9.02 -1.16 21.28
N GLN A 179 8.26 -0.20 21.80
CA GLN A 179 8.30 1.20 21.34
C GLN A 179 9.66 1.86 21.55
N GLU A 180 10.31 1.63 22.69
CA GLU A 180 11.66 2.13 22.97
C GLU A 180 12.68 1.52 22.00
N ALA A 181 12.65 0.19 21.81
CA ALA A 181 13.58 -0.53 20.94
C ALA A 181 13.48 -0.11 19.46
N ILE A 182 12.33 0.41 19.03
CA ILE A 182 12.13 0.91 17.66
C ILE A 182 12.18 2.44 17.54
N ASN A 183 12.50 3.13 18.64
CA ASN A 183 12.53 4.59 18.74
C ASN A 183 11.20 5.26 18.33
N ARG A 184 10.09 4.74 18.88
CA ARG A 184 8.73 5.24 18.64
C ARG A 184 7.86 5.24 19.92
N VAL A 185 8.33 5.92 20.96
CA VAL A 185 7.54 6.09 22.20
C VAL A 185 6.25 6.86 21.91
N GLN A 186 5.11 6.21 22.14
CA GLN A 186 3.76 6.65 21.82
C GLN A 186 2.77 6.00 22.80
N PRO A 187 2.48 6.66 23.95
CA PRO A 187 1.49 6.14 24.88
C PRO A 187 0.13 5.92 24.21
N GLU A 188 -0.53 4.79 24.52
CA GLU A 188 -1.81 4.39 23.92
C GLU A 188 -2.87 5.50 23.95
N ARG A 189 -2.91 6.30 25.04
CA ARG A 189 -3.81 7.45 25.18
C ARG A 189 -3.80 8.40 23.98
N LEU A 190 -2.65 8.59 23.33
CA LEU A 190 -2.55 9.47 22.16
C LEU A 190 -3.32 8.91 20.96
N THR A 191 -3.20 7.60 20.73
CA THR A 191 -4.00 6.91 19.70
C THR A 191 -5.48 6.99 20.04
N ARG A 192 -5.87 6.75 21.29
CA ARG A 192 -7.28 6.83 21.72
C ARG A 192 -7.87 8.21 21.48
N THR A 193 -7.14 9.25 21.86
CA THR A 193 -7.54 10.64 21.61
C THR A 193 -7.67 10.93 20.12
N ALA A 194 -6.72 10.49 19.29
CA ALA A 194 -6.78 10.68 17.84
C ALA A 194 -8.00 10.00 17.20
N VAL A 195 -8.31 8.76 17.60
CA VAL A 195 -9.50 8.03 17.14
C VAL A 195 -10.78 8.75 17.57
N GLN A 196 -10.83 9.26 18.80
CA GLN A 196 -11.97 10.01 19.30
C GLN A 196 -12.19 11.30 18.49
N TRP A 197 -11.14 12.11 18.29
CA TRP A 197 -11.22 13.30 17.45
C TRP A 197 -11.69 12.98 16.02
N ALA A 198 -11.17 11.91 15.41
CA ALA A 198 -11.60 11.50 14.08
C ALA A 198 -13.11 11.25 14.02
N ARG A 199 -13.67 10.54 15.02
CA ARG A 199 -15.10 10.26 15.11
C ARG A 199 -15.92 11.53 15.35
N ASP A 200 -15.47 12.40 16.27
CA ASP A 200 -16.17 13.64 16.63
C ASP A 200 -16.27 14.61 15.44
N HIS A 201 -15.27 14.60 14.55
CA HIS A 201 -15.25 15.40 13.31
C HIS A 201 -15.85 14.68 12.10
N GLY A 202 -16.44 13.49 12.28
CA GLY A 202 -17.14 12.76 11.23
C GLY A 202 -16.22 12.17 10.15
N ILE A 203 -15.01 11.75 10.52
CA ILE A 203 -14.20 10.83 9.70
C ILE A 203 -14.90 9.46 9.72
N GLU A 204 -15.20 8.93 8.54
CA GLU A 204 -16.06 7.75 8.35
C GLU A 204 -15.30 6.44 8.56
N SER A 205 -14.00 6.42 8.26
CA SER A 205 -13.18 5.22 8.36
C SER A 205 -11.83 5.51 9.03
N VAL A 206 -11.54 4.80 10.12
CA VAL A 206 -10.24 4.84 10.80
C VAL A 206 -9.50 3.52 10.60
N ASN A 207 -8.27 3.60 10.11
CA ASN A 207 -7.33 2.49 10.03
C ASN A 207 -6.25 2.60 11.11
N LEU A 208 -5.89 1.47 11.74
CA LEU A 208 -4.71 1.38 12.60
C LEU A 208 -3.63 0.49 11.96
N ASP A 209 -2.43 1.03 11.82
CA ASP A 209 -1.27 0.30 11.31
C ASP A 209 -0.50 -0.35 12.47
N LEU A 210 -0.38 -1.67 12.43
CA LEU A 210 0.34 -2.51 13.39
C LEU A 210 1.50 -3.23 12.70
N VAL A 211 2.50 -3.64 13.48
CA VAL A 211 3.62 -4.43 12.95
C VAL A 211 3.87 -5.61 13.88
N TYR A 212 3.99 -6.80 13.33
CA TYR A 212 4.48 -7.98 14.05
C TYR A 212 5.89 -8.34 13.62
N GLY A 213 6.65 -9.00 14.50
CA GLY A 213 8.05 -9.31 14.29
C GLY A 213 9.02 -8.22 14.76
N LEU A 214 8.55 -7.22 15.52
CA LEU A 214 9.38 -6.18 16.11
C LEU A 214 10.19 -6.70 17.31
N PRO A 215 11.31 -6.04 17.69
CA PRO A 215 12.12 -6.45 18.83
C PRO A 215 11.30 -6.50 20.12
N HIS A 216 11.56 -7.52 20.95
CA HIS A 216 10.89 -7.79 22.22
C HIS A 216 9.40 -8.14 22.15
N GLN A 217 8.82 -8.33 20.96
CA GLN A 217 7.45 -8.84 20.87
C GLN A 217 7.37 -10.31 21.31
N THR A 218 6.37 -10.58 22.13
CA THR A 218 5.99 -11.91 22.62
C THR A 218 4.48 -12.10 22.44
N PRO A 219 3.95 -13.32 22.60
CA PRO A 219 2.51 -13.54 22.53
C PRO A 219 1.72 -12.70 23.53
N ASP A 220 2.29 -12.46 24.71
CA ASP A 220 1.64 -11.66 25.76
C ASP A 220 1.59 -10.18 25.38
N THR A 221 2.72 -9.58 24.94
CA THR A 221 2.76 -8.17 24.55
C THR A 221 1.94 -7.89 23.28
N MET A 222 1.86 -8.88 22.38
CA MET A 222 0.95 -8.85 21.23
C MET A 222 -0.52 -8.96 21.66
N ALA A 223 -0.85 -9.82 22.63
CA ALA A 223 -2.22 -9.94 23.16
C ALA A 223 -2.71 -8.61 23.75
N ASP A 224 -1.86 -7.93 24.51
CA ASP A 224 -2.17 -6.64 25.13
C ASP A 224 -2.38 -5.55 24.06
N THR A 225 -1.46 -5.47 23.09
CA THR A 225 -1.59 -4.55 21.95
C THR A 225 -2.89 -4.78 21.19
N LEU A 226 -3.22 -6.02 20.86
CA LEU A 226 -4.47 -6.37 20.17
C LEU A 226 -5.70 -6.10 21.03
N GLY A 227 -5.60 -6.25 22.35
CA GLY A 227 -6.64 -5.86 23.30
C GLY A 227 -7.00 -4.39 23.17
N GLY A 228 -6.01 -3.50 23.23
CA GLY A 228 -6.21 -2.06 23.05
C GLY A 228 -6.74 -1.69 21.66
N VAL A 229 -6.26 -2.37 20.61
CA VAL A 229 -6.74 -2.17 19.23
C VAL A 229 -8.20 -2.56 19.07
N VAL A 230 -8.60 -3.73 19.58
CA VAL A 230 -9.99 -4.20 19.50
C VAL A 230 -10.92 -3.29 20.30
N ASP A 231 -10.49 -2.84 21.49
CA ASP A 231 -11.25 -1.90 22.31
C ASP A 231 -11.44 -0.53 21.62
N LEU A 232 -10.44 -0.08 20.85
CA LEU A 232 -10.57 1.10 20.01
C LEU A 232 -11.57 0.94 18.87
N ALA A 233 -11.88 -0.29 18.45
CA ALA A 233 -12.82 -0.64 17.39
C ALA A 233 -12.64 0.16 16.07
N PRO A 234 -11.42 0.23 15.50
CA PRO A 234 -11.20 0.87 14.21
C PRO A 234 -11.97 0.17 13.09
N ASP A 235 -12.16 0.82 11.95
CA ASP A 235 -12.88 0.24 10.81
C ASP A 235 -11.98 -0.68 10.01
N ARG A 236 -10.68 -0.38 9.98
CA ARG A 236 -9.64 -1.16 9.32
C ARG A 236 -8.42 -1.36 10.21
N ILE A 237 -7.71 -2.45 9.99
CA ILE A 237 -6.43 -2.74 10.62
C ILE A 237 -5.48 -3.23 9.52
N ALA A 238 -4.28 -2.66 9.47
CA ALA A 238 -3.20 -3.19 8.65
C ALA A 238 -2.11 -3.77 9.57
N LEU A 239 -1.92 -5.08 9.54
CA LEU A 239 -0.96 -5.80 10.37
C LEU A 239 0.23 -6.25 9.51
N TYR A 240 1.25 -5.42 9.44
CA TYR A 240 2.42 -5.65 8.59
C TYR A 240 3.42 -6.60 9.24
N SER A 241 3.96 -7.53 8.44
CA SER A 241 5.18 -8.27 8.80
C SER A 241 6.39 -7.33 8.79
N TYR A 242 7.19 -7.32 9.86
CA TYR A 242 8.42 -6.53 9.92
C TYR A 242 9.45 -7.05 8.91
N ALA A 243 9.80 -6.22 7.92
CA ALA A 243 10.86 -6.49 6.97
C ALA A 243 12.20 -5.92 7.48
N HIS A 244 13.04 -6.78 8.05
CA HIS A 244 14.39 -6.43 8.49
C HIS A 244 15.41 -6.65 7.35
N VAL A 245 15.86 -5.55 6.75
CA VAL A 245 16.80 -5.51 5.61
C VAL A 245 17.88 -4.43 5.81
N PRO A 246 18.72 -4.52 6.85
CA PRO A 246 19.73 -3.51 7.20
C PRO A 246 20.85 -3.33 6.15
N SER A 247 20.92 -4.21 5.14
CA SER A 247 21.77 -4.05 3.95
C SER A 247 21.24 -2.98 2.99
N VAL A 248 19.92 -2.75 2.98
CA VAL A 248 19.25 -1.75 2.13
C VAL A 248 18.86 -0.52 2.95
N LEU A 249 18.44 -0.73 4.20
CA LEU A 249 17.95 0.31 5.11
C LEU A 249 18.87 0.39 6.34
N GLU A 250 19.97 1.14 6.22
CA GLU A 250 21.06 1.14 7.21
C GLU A 250 20.62 1.46 8.64
N HIS A 251 19.60 2.31 8.82
CA HIS A 251 19.09 2.66 10.16
C HIS A 251 18.45 1.49 10.90
N GLN A 252 18.05 0.42 10.21
CA GLN A 252 17.56 -0.79 10.86
C GLN A 252 18.63 -1.51 11.68
N ARG A 253 19.93 -1.22 11.46
CA ARG A 253 21.04 -1.71 12.32
C ARG A 253 20.97 -1.18 13.76
N LEU A 254 20.14 -0.17 14.02
CA LEU A 254 19.89 0.35 15.36
C LEU A 254 18.94 -0.55 16.17
N ILE A 255 18.28 -1.52 15.53
CA ILE A 255 17.50 -2.56 16.21
C ILE A 255 18.44 -3.72 16.58
N PRO A 256 18.48 -4.15 17.85
CA PRO A 256 19.23 -5.33 18.26
C PRO A 256 18.65 -6.60 17.60
N GLU A 257 19.45 -7.30 16.79
CA GLU A 257 18.98 -8.49 16.07
C GLU A 257 18.60 -9.62 17.03
N GLU A 258 19.32 -9.74 18.15
CA GLU A 258 19.03 -10.71 19.22
C GLU A 258 17.70 -10.48 19.93
N ALA A 259 17.13 -9.27 19.81
CA ALA A 259 15.83 -8.95 20.36
C ALA A 259 14.68 -9.31 19.40
N LEU A 260 14.97 -9.62 18.14
CA LEU A 260 13.95 -10.00 17.17
C LEU A 260 13.39 -11.38 17.49
N PRO A 261 12.07 -11.59 17.37
CA PRO A 261 11.47 -12.89 17.57
C PRO A 261 11.98 -13.87 16.50
N ALA A 262 12.32 -15.09 16.94
CA ALA A 262 12.69 -16.17 16.02
C ALA A 262 11.58 -16.43 14.99
N PRO A 263 11.88 -16.97 13.79
CA PRO A 263 10.89 -17.18 12.74
C PRO A 263 9.65 -17.96 13.19
N THR A 264 9.83 -18.99 14.02
CA THR A 264 8.73 -19.78 14.58
C THR A 264 7.82 -18.97 15.50
N GLU A 265 8.39 -18.02 16.25
CA GLU A 265 7.67 -17.13 17.13
C GLU A 265 6.93 -16.04 16.34
N ARG A 266 7.57 -15.49 15.30
CA ARG A 266 6.92 -14.53 14.38
C ARG A 266 5.62 -15.09 13.78
N LEU A 267 5.63 -16.36 13.37
CA LEU A 267 4.44 -17.04 12.86
C LEU A 267 3.36 -17.25 13.95
N ARG A 268 3.76 -17.48 15.21
CA ARG A 268 2.81 -17.56 16.34
C ARG A 268 2.15 -16.21 16.59
N LEU A 269 2.92 -15.11 16.58
CA LEU A 269 2.40 -13.75 16.70
C LEU A 269 1.37 -13.47 15.60
N PHE A 270 1.70 -13.81 14.36
CA PHE A 270 0.77 -13.66 13.23
C PHE A 270 -0.51 -14.48 13.42
N LYS A 271 -0.39 -15.78 13.74
CA LYS A 271 -1.54 -16.66 13.98
C LYS A 271 -2.44 -16.12 15.08
N GLN A 272 -1.86 -15.73 16.21
CA GLN A 272 -2.59 -15.16 17.35
C GLN A 272 -3.35 -13.90 16.95
N ALA A 273 -2.69 -12.98 16.23
CA ALA A 273 -3.32 -11.75 15.77
C ALA A 273 -4.46 -12.03 14.79
N LEU A 274 -4.24 -12.91 13.81
CA LEU A 274 -5.26 -13.34 12.85
C LEU A 274 -6.48 -13.95 13.56
N GLU A 275 -6.27 -14.88 14.50
CA GLU A 275 -7.35 -15.52 15.26
C GLU A 275 -8.10 -14.52 16.13
N ARG A 276 -7.40 -13.63 16.83
CA ARG A 276 -8.01 -12.60 17.67
C ARG A 276 -8.86 -11.63 16.85
N LEU A 277 -8.30 -11.08 15.77
CA LEU A 277 -9.00 -10.12 14.92
C LEU A 277 -10.20 -10.75 14.20
N THR A 278 -10.06 -11.97 13.70
CA THR A 278 -11.14 -12.60 12.91
C THR A 278 -12.18 -13.30 13.78
N THR A 279 -11.76 -14.13 14.73
CA THR A 279 -12.66 -15.02 15.47
C THR A 279 -13.24 -14.34 16.70
N THR A 280 -12.46 -13.50 17.38
CA THR A 280 -12.91 -12.82 18.60
C THR A 280 -13.51 -11.45 18.32
N ALA A 281 -12.87 -10.67 17.45
CA ALA A 281 -13.27 -9.28 17.18
C ALA A 281 -14.12 -9.10 15.90
N GLY A 282 -14.33 -10.15 15.10
CA GLY A 282 -15.25 -10.14 13.97
C GLY A 282 -14.78 -9.40 12.72
N TYR A 283 -13.50 -9.02 12.63
CA TYR A 283 -12.95 -8.44 11.41
C TYR A 283 -12.83 -9.50 10.31
N ARG A 284 -13.05 -9.08 9.07
CA ARG A 284 -12.78 -9.88 7.89
C ARG A 284 -11.32 -9.73 7.49
N PHE A 285 -10.64 -10.85 7.29
CA PHE A 285 -9.33 -10.85 6.62
C PHE A 285 -9.52 -10.60 5.12
N ILE A 286 -9.22 -9.37 4.68
CA ILE A 286 -9.34 -8.94 3.29
C ILE A 286 -8.25 -9.60 2.45
N GLY A 287 -7.02 -9.63 2.95
CA GLY A 287 -5.89 -10.29 2.30
C GLY A 287 -4.58 -9.60 2.65
N LEU A 288 -3.46 -10.31 2.43
CA LEU A 288 -2.12 -9.87 2.83
C LEU A 288 -2.07 -9.52 4.32
N ASP A 289 -2.14 -8.23 4.60
CA ASP A 289 -1.94 -7.63 5.92
C ASP A 289 -3.23 -6.91 6.39
N HIS A 290 -4.30 -6.89 5.58
CA HIS A 290 -5.46 -6.02 5.79
C HIS A 290 -6.66 -6.76 6.36
N PHE A 291 -7.26 -6.12 7.36
CA PHE A 291 -8.49 -6.49 8.02
C PHE A 291 -9.46 -5.32 7.95
N ALA A 292 -10.75 -5.61 7.78
CA ALA A 292 -11.80 -4.60 7.79
C ALA A 292 -13.05 -5.13 8.47
N LYS A 293 -13.92 -4.25 8.98
CA LYS A 293 -15.24 -4.66 9.46
C LYS A 293 -16.05 -5.31 8.33
N PRO A 294 -17.00 -6.22 8.63
CA PRO A 294 -17.77 -6.93 7.59
C PRO A 294 -18.59 -6.01 6.67
N ASP A 295 -19.01 -4.85 7.16
CA ASP A 295 -19.77 -3.82 6.45
C ASP A 295 -18.89 -2.74 5.79
N ASP A 296 -17.57 -2.82 5.96
CA ASP A 296 -16.63 -1.93 5.27
C ASP A 296 -16.66 -2.16 3.75
N GLU A 297 -16.51 -1.09 2.98
CA GLU A 297 -16.54 -1.12 1.52
C GLU A 297 -15.52 -2.10 0.90
N LEU A 298 -14.37 -2.38 1.55
CA LEU A 298 -13.40 -3.37 1.07
C LEU A 298 -13.92 -4.80 1.22
N ALA A 299 -14.62 -5.10 2.32
CA ALA A 299 -15.24 -6.40 2.52
C ALA A 299 -16.36 -6.62 1.49
N LEU A 300 -17.22 -5.62 1.29
CA LEU A 300 -18.29 -5.66 0.30
C LEU A 300 -17.75 -5.75 -1.13
N ALA A 301 -16.69 -5.01 -1.46
CA ALA A 301 -16.06 -5.09 -2.78
C ALA A 301 -15.44 -6.47 -3.03
N GLN A 302 -14.90 -7.12 -2.01
CA GLN A 302 -14.39 -8.48 -2.12
C GLN A 302 -15.51 -9.49 -2.39
N ASP A 303 -16.64 -9.39 -1.67
CA ASP A 303 -17.80 -10.28 -1.89
C ASP A 303 -18.37 -10.14 -3.31
N ASN A 304 -18.38 -8.92 -3.83
CA ASN A 304 -18.84 -8.63 -5.19
C ASN A 304 -17.77 -8.91 -6.27
N GLY A 305 -16.58 -9.39 -5.89
CA GLY A 305 -15.47 -9.64 -6.83
C GLY A 305 -14.94 -8.39 -7.53
N THR A 306 -15.14 -7.22 -6.93
CA THR A 306 -14.76 -5.90 -7.46
C THR A 306 -13.56 -5.28 -6.76
N LEU A 307 -13.04 -5.90 -5.69
CA LEU A 307 -11.87 -5.43 -4.96
C LEU A 307 -10.66 -5.26 -5.89
N ARG A 308 -9.97 -4.12 -5.76
CA ARG A 308 -8.77 -3.79 -6.51
C ARG A 308 -7.63 -3.45 -5.58
N ARG A 309 -6.45 -3.27 -6.19
CA ARG A 309 -5.23 -2.93 -5.49
C ARG A 309 -4.37 -1.98 -6.33
N ASN A 310 -3.75 -1.02 -5.68
CA ASN A 310 -2.75 -0.11 -6.25
C ASN A 310 -1.53 -0.02 -5.30
N PHE A 311 -0.68 0.98 -5.49
CA PHE A 311 0.50 1.19 -4.64
C PHE A 311 0.17 1.59 -3.20
N GLN A 312 -1.02 2.14 -2.94
CA GLN A 312 -1.49 2.54 -1.60
C GLN A 312 -2.16 1.39 -0.84
N GLY A 313 -2.55 0.30 -1.52
CA GLY A 313 -3.17 -0.86 -0.90
C GLY A 313 -4.44 -1.31 -1.64
N TYR A 314 -5.36 -1.95 -0.90
CA TYR A 314 -6.66 -2.30 -1.44
C TYR A 314 -7.54 -1.05 -1.61
N SER A 315 -8.35 -1.04 -2.67
CA SER A 315 -9.24 0.07 -3.02
C SER A 315 -10.50 -0.43 -3.71
N THR A 316 -11.60 0.31 -3.53
CA THR A 316 -12.89 0.11 -4.21
C THR A 316 -12.98 0.87 -5.53
N ARG A 317 -12.06 1.82 -5.79
CA ARG A 317 -12.07 2.71 -6.96
C ARG A 317 -11.33 2.11 -8.15
N ALA A 318 -11.96 1.10 -8.76
CA ALA A 318 -11.41 0.43 -9.93
C ALA A 318 -11.28 1.34 -11.15
N GLY A 319 -10.20 1.18 -11.92
CA GLY A 319 -10.03 1.81 -13.23
C GLY A 319 -9.62 3.28 -13.19
N ALA A 320 -9.34 3.85 -12.02
CA ALA A 320 -8.72 5.16 -11.91
C ALA A 320 -7.24 5.10 -12.32
N ASP A 321 -6.80 6.11 -13.06
CA ASP A 321 -5.37 6.36 -13.30
C ASP A 321 -4.80 7.07 -12.07
N VAL A 322 -3.68 6.57 -11.54
CA VAL A 322 -3.00 7.16 -10.39
C VAL A 322 -1.98 8.18 -10.86
N TYR A 323 -2.16 9.43 -10.45
CA TYR A 323 -1.21 10.52 -10.61
C TYR A 323 -0.57 10.82 -9.26
N ALA A 324 0.75 10.68 -9.20
CA ALA A 324 1.52 10.85 -7.97
C ALA A 324 2.31 12.16 -7.99
N PHE A 325 2.23 12.91 -6.90
CA PHE A 325 2.97 14.13 -6.68
C PHE A 325 3.98 13.95 -5.55
N GLY A 326 5.07 14.68 -5.63
CA GLY A 326 6.13 14.65 -4.65
C GLY A 326 7.23 13.64 -4.96
N LEU A 327 8.25 13.71 -4.10
CA LEU A 327 9.42 12.85 -4.13
C LEU A 327 9.02 11.37 -4.16
N SER A 328 9.69 10.56 -4.97
CA SER A 328 9.49 9.09 -5.07
C SER A 328 8.12 8.59 -5.53
N GLY A 329 7.13 9.48 -5.72
CA GLY A 329 5.76 9.15 -6.12
C GLY A 329 5.71 8.28 -7.38
N ILE A 330 4.78 7.31 -7.42
CA ILE A 330 4.62 6.39 -8.55
C ILE A 330 3.26 6.64 -9.20
N HIS A 331 3.30 7.09 -10.45
CA HIS A 331 2.17 7.15 -11.35
C HIS A 331 1.85 5.75 -11.86
N GLN A 332 0.57 5.42 -11.91
CA GLN A 332 0.06 4.18 -12.48
C GLN A 332 -1.04 4.54 -13.48
N LEU A 333 -0.66 4.58 -14.75
CA LEU A 333 -1.58 4.83 -15.86
C LEU A 333 -1.89 3.51 -16.56
N SER A 334 -2.98 3.48 -17.33
CA SER A 334 -3.33 2.29 -18.12
C SER A 334 -2.17 1.78 -18.99
N GLY A 335 -1.36 2.67 -19.57
CA GLY A 335 -0.28 2.34 -20.50
C GLY A 335 1.09 2.12 -19.88
N LEU A 336 1.38 2.67 -18.70
CA LEU A 336 2.70 2.60 -18.07
C LEU A 336 2.66 2.86 -16.56
N TYR A 337 3.77 2.50 -15.91
CA TYR A 337 4.15 3.04 -14.61
C TYR A 337 5.26 4.06 -14.79
N ALA A 338 5.24 5.15 -14.02
CA ALA A 338 6.29 6.17 -14.00
C ALA A 338 6.58 6.56 -12.54
N GLN A 339 7.84 6.80 -12.21
CA GLN A 339 8.25 7.16 -10.86
C GLN A 339 9.01 8.49 -10.86
N ASN A 340 8.60 9.37 -9.96
CA ASN A 340 9.28 10.62 -9.65
C ASN A 340 10.63 10.35 -8.99
N THR A 341 11.60 11.25 -9.19
CA THR A 341 12.93 11.13 -8.59
C THR A 341 12.87 10.91 -7.07
N LYS A 342 13.79 10.09 -6.56
CA LYS A 342 13.96 9.84 -5.12
C LYS A 342 14.96 10.81 -4.48
N ASN A 343 15.63 11.63 -5.29
CA ASN A 343 16.64 12.60 -4.86
C ASN A 343 16.00 13.99 -4.71
N LEU A 344 16.06 14.56 -3.51
CA LEU A 344 15.37 15.82 -3.19
C LEU A 344 16.00 17.06 -3.86
N PRO A 345 17.34 17.23 -3.90
CA PRO A 345 17.96 18.25 -4.73
C PRO A 345 17.51 18.18 -6.20
N THR A 346 17.60 17.01 -6.83
CA THR A 346 17.14 16.82 -8.20
C THR A 346 15.66 17.17 -8.36
N TYR A 347 14.80 16.75 -7.43
CA TYR A 347 13.37 17.09 -7.45
C TYR A 347 13.14 18.61 -7.52
N TYR A 348 13.87 19.38 -6.71
CA TYR A 348 13.80 20.84 -6.74
C TYR A 348 14.35 21.43 -8.04
N ASP A 349 15.53 20.99 -8.47
CA ASP A 349 16.19 21.51 -9.68
C ASP A 349 15.34 21.31 -10.94
N GLN A 350 14.63 20.17 -11.04
CA GLN A 350 13.74 19.86 -12.16
C GLN A 350 12.50 20.78 -12.17
N ILE A 351 11.87 20.99 -11.02
CA ILE A 351 10.69 21.86 -10.90
C ILE A 351 11.06 23.32 -11.12
N ASP A 352 12.26 23.76 -10.70
CA ASP A 352 12.73 25.11 -10.98
C ASP A 352 12.88 25.39 -12.48
N GLN A 353 13.12 24.35 -13.27
CA GLN A 353 13.19 24.37 -14.73
C GLN A 353 11.82 24.10 -15.41
N ASP A 354 10.73 24.05 -14.64
CA ASP A 354 9.38 23.72 -15.11
C ASP A 354 9.28 22.33 -15.79
N GLU A 355 10.11 21.39 -15.34
CA GLU A 355 10.15 20.03 -15.86
C GLU A 355 9.42 19.03 -14.94
N LEU A 356 8.83 17.99 -15.55
CA LEU A 356 8.27 16.86 -14.80
C LEU A 356 9.38 16.06 -14.10
N THR A 357 9.07 15.51 -12.92
CA THR A 357 10.06 14.88 -12.02
C THR A 357 10.24 13.38 -12.27
N VAL A 358 9.60 12.82 -13.29
CA VAL A 358 9.69 11.41 -13.69
C VAL A 358 11.11 11.09 -14.17
N TYR A 359 11.73 10.07 -13.57
CA TYR A 359 13.10 9.65 -13.93
C TYR A 359 13.19 8.20 -14.44
N ARG A 360 12.22 7.35 -14.10
CA ARG A 360 12.16 5.96 -14.55
C ARG A 360 10.73 5.45 -14.59
N GLY A 361 10.53 4.32 -15.23
CA GLY A 361 9.24 3.65 -15.26
C GLY A 361 9.25 2.36 -16.06
N TYR A 362 8.08 1.88 -16.43
CA TYR A 362 7.92 0.67 -17.23
C TYR A 362 6.67 0.74 -18.10
N ARG A 363 6.76 0.28 -19.35
CA ARG A 363 5.61 0.15 -20.25
C ARG A 363 5.23 -1.34 -20.35
N PRO A 364 4.15 -1.78 -19.68
CA PRO A 364 3.72 -3.17 -19.73
C PRO A 364 3.42 -3.63 -21.16
N THR A 365 4.03 -4.76 -21.53
CA THR A 365 3.72 -5.52 -22.74
C THR A 365 2.30 -6.09 -22.68
N GLN A 366 1.84 -6.71 -23.78
CA GLN A 366 0.55 -7.42 -23.76
C GLN A 366 0.58 -8.59 -22.76
N GLU A 367 1.68 -9.33 -22.73
CA GLU A 367 1.90 -10.42 -21.78
C GLU A 367 1.86 -9.92 -20.33
N ASP A 368 2.50 -8.78 -20.06
CA ASP A 368 2.47 -8.18 -18.72
C ASP A 368 1.07 -7.78 -18.28
N ARG A 369 0.25 -7.27 -19.22
CA ARG A 369 -1.14 -6.88 -18.93
C ARG A 369 -1.99 -8.10 -18.60
N LEU A 370 -1.78 -9.21 -19.31
CA LEU A 370 -2.43 -10.49 -19.08
C LEU A 370 -2.04 -11.07 -17.71
N ARG A 371 -0.74 -11.16 -17.40
CA ARG A 371 -0.25 -11.66 -16.10
C ARG A 371 -0.69 -10.76 -14.95
N ARG A 372 -0.59 -9.44 -15.12
CA ARG A 372 -1.10 -8.47 -14.14
C ARG A 372 -2.58 -8.70 -13.85
N HIS A 373 -3.40 -8.95 -14.88
CA HIS A 373 -4.82 -9.19 -14.67
C HIS A 373 -5.04 -10.44 -13.81
N VAL A 374 -4.40 -11.55 -14.13
CA VAL A 374 -4.50 -12.81 -13.38
C VAL A 374 -4.00 -12.64 -11.93
N ILE A 375 -2.80 -12.08 -11.75
CA ILE A 375 -2.21 -11.82 -10.43
C ILE A 375 -3.13 -10.95 -9.58
N MET A 376 -3.63 -9.83 -10.11
CA MET A 376 -4.48 -8.93 -9.33
C MET A 376 -5.85 -9.55 -9.02
N ARG A 377 -6.39 -10.41 -9.89
CA ARG A 377 -7.61 -11.18 -9.62
C ARG A 377 -7.42 -12.12 -8.43
N LEU A 378 -6.32 -12.88 -8.40
CA LEU A 378 -5.98 -13.76 -7.27
C LEU A 378 -5.75 -12.98 -5.98
N MET A 379 -4.94 -11.93 -6.04
CA MET A 379 -4.53 -11.11 -4.87
C MET A 379 -5.68 -10.35 -4.22
N CYS A 380 -6.73 -10.00 -4.97
CA CYS A 380 -7.86 -9.23 -4.45
C CYS A 380 -9.11 -10.08 -4.21
N ASN A 381 -9.44 -10.97 -5.14
CA ASN A 381 -10.74 -11.64 -5.20
C ASN A 381 -10.64 -13.15 -4.96
N ALA A 382 -9.44 -13.69 -4.71
CA ALA A 382 -9.21 -15.12 -4.48
C ALA A 382 -9.70 -16.02 -5.63
N GLU A 383 -9.91 -15.48 -6.83
CA GLU A 383 -10.50 -16.23 -7.94
C GLU A 383 -10.14 -15.64 -9.32
N VAL A 384 -9.86 -16.53 -10.27
CA VAL A 384 -9.72 -16.23 -11.69
C VAL A 384 -10.68 -17.12 -12.49
N GLN A 385 -11.57 -16.48 -13.24
CA GLN A 385 -12.42 -17.13 -14.24
C GLN A 385 -11.65 -17.23 -15.56
N LYS A 386 -11.29 -18.44 -16.01
CA LYS A 386 -10.42 -18.64 -17.18
C LYS A 386 -11.05 -18.08 -18.45
N GLY A 387 -12.31 -18.43 -18.73
CA GLY A 387 -13.01 -17.93 -19.91
C GLY A 387 -13.07 -16.40 -20.02
N ALA A 388 -13.12 -15.69 -18.89
CA ALA A 388 -13.06 -14.22 -18.89
C ALA A 388 -11.67 -13.68 -19.27
N VAL A 389 -10.59 -14.40 -18.91
CA VAL A 389 -9.23 -14.07 -19.31
C VAL A 389 -9.02 -14.38 -20.80
N GLU A 390 -9.47 -15.56 -21.24
CA GLU A 390 -9.40 -15.99 -22.64
C GLU A 390 -10.11 -15.01 -23.56
N ALA A 391 -11.36 -14.65 -23.24
CA ALA A 391 -12.13 -13.67 -24.01
C ALA A 391 -11.46 -12.27 -24.04
N ARG A 392 -10.81 -11.88 -22.94
CA ARG A 392 -10.19 -10.55 -22.82
C ARG A 392 -8.86 -10.44 -23.57
N PHE A 393 -8.05 -11.50 -23.56
CA PHE A 393 -6.68 -11.46 -24.05
C PHE A 393 -6.44 -12.31 -25.29
N ASN A 394 -7.46 -13.06 -25.75
CA ASN A 394 -7.42 -13.95 -26.90
C ASN A 394 -6.31 -15.00 -26.78
N VAL A 395 -6.38 -15.78 -25.70
CA VAL A 395 -5.47 -16.89 -25.38
C VAL A 395 -6.27 -18.13 -25.02
N ASP A 396 -5.67 -19.31 -25.14
CA ASP A 396 -6.11 -20.52 -24.42
C ASP A 396 -5.42 -20.48 -23.04
N PHE A 397 -6.21 -20.41 -21.97
CA PHE A 397 -5.66 -20.17 -20.63
C PHE A 397 -4.76 -21.31 -20.17
N ASP A 398 -5.22 -22.56 -20.34
CA ASP A 398 -4.52 -23.73 -19.81
C ASP A 398 -3.28 -24.04 -20.64
N ALA A 399 -3.32 -23.83 -21.96
CA ALA A 399 -2.14 -23.94 -22.80
C ALA A 399 -1.10 -22.85 -22.47
N HIS A 400 -1.53 -21.58 -22.41
CA HIS A 400 -0.65 -20.42 -22.17
C HIS A 400 -0.02 -20.46 -20.78
N PHE A 401 -0.78 -20.86 -19.76
CA PHE A 401 -0.34 -20.92 -18.37
C PHE A 401 0.02 -22.31 -17.87
N SER A 402 0.23 -23.29 -18.75
CA SER A 402 0.61 -24.67 -18.39
C SER A 402 1.69 -24.75 -17.30
N ALA A 403 2.83 -24.07 -17.49
CA ALA A 403 3.91 -24.03 -16.49
C ALA A 403 3.51 -23.38 -15.15
N ALA A 404 2.61 -22.38 -15.18
CA ALA A 404 2.07 -21.78 -13.96
C ALA A 404 1.12 -22.75 -13.23
N LEU A 405 0.30 -23.49 -13.98
CA LEU A 405 -0.59 -24.51 -13.43
C LEU A 405 0.20 -25.64 -12.78
N ASP A 406 1.32 -26.07 -13.39
CA ASP A 406 2.23 -27.06 -12.79
C ASP A 406 2.81 -26.57 -11.47
N ARG A 407 3.23 -25.29 -11.39
CA ARG A 407 3.68 -24.66 -10.14
C ARG A 407 2.59 -24.58 -9.07
N LEU A 408 1.32 -24.58 -9.45
CA LEU A 408 0.19 -24.58 -8.50
C LEU A 408 -0.20 -25.97 -8.01
N ARG A 409 0.25 -27.06 -8.65
CA ARG A 409 -0.11 -28.44 -8.24
C ARG A 409 0.27 -28.77 -6.79
N PRO A 410 1.46 -28.41 -6.27
CA PRO A 410 1.76 -28.63 -4.85
C PRO A 410 0.81 -27.87 -3.93
N LEU A 411 0.49 -26.62 -4.26
CA LEU A 411 -0.46 -25.81 -3.50
C LEU A 411 -1.89 -26.39 -3.55
N GLU A 412 -2.26 -27.03 -4.65
CA GLU A 412 -3.54 -27.74 -4.78
C GLU A 412 -3.59 -29.00 -3.91
N GLN A 413 -2.50 -29.77 -3.89
CA GLN A 413 -2.34 -30.96 -3.03
C GLN A 413 -2.42 -30.59 -1.55
N ASP A 414 -1.85 -29.46 -1.16
CA ASP A 414 -1.93 -28.91 0.20
C ASP A 414 -3.26 -28.18 0.49
N GLY A 415 -4.21 -28.19 -0.45
CA GLY A 415 -5.54 -27.63 -0.27
C GLY A 415 -5.59 -26.10 -0.18
N LEU A 416 -4.58 -25.40 -0.67
CA LEU A 416 -4.49 -23.94 -0.69
C LEU A 416 -5.21 -23.33 -1.90
N VAL A 417 -5.27 -24.06 -3.00
CA VAL A 417 -5.93 -23.65 -4.26
C VAL A 417 -6.75 -24.81 -4.82
N ALA A 418 -7.79 -24.52 -5.59
CA ALA A 418 -8.50 -25.48 -6.41
C ALA A 418 -8.31 -25.12 -7.88
N LEU A 419 -7.82 -26.06 -8.69
CA LEU A 419 -7.67 -25.92 -10.14
C LEU A 419 -8.83 -26.63 -10.82
N GLY A 420 -9.87 -25.87 -11.15
CA GLY A 420 -11.01 -26.35 -11.92
C GLY A 420 -10.79 -26.22 -13.44
N PRO A 421 -11.69 -26.80 -14.26
CA PRO A 421 -11.70 -26.58 -15.70
C PRO A 421 -11.96 -25.10 -16.04
N ASP A 422 -12.92 -24.46 -15.38
CA ASP A 422 -13.36 -23.10 -15.73
C ASP A 422 -12.68 -22.00 -14.90
N ALA A 423 -12.16 -22.33 -13.71
CA ALA A 423 -11.66 -21.33 -12.77
C ALA A 423 -10.53 -21.85 -11.86
N ILE A 424 -9.74 -20.92 -11.36
CA ILE A 424 -8.78 -21.11 -10.26
C ILE A 424 -9.33 -20.40 -9.03
N THR A 425 -9.52 -21.12 -7.93
CA THR A 425 -10.03 -20.56 -6.67
C THR A 425 -9.02 -20.73 -5.54
N VAL A 426 -8.63 -19.64 -4.89
CA VAL A 426 -7.82 -19.66 -3.67
C VAL A 426 -8.71 -20.01 -2.49
N ARG A 427 -8.42 -21.14 -1.84
CA ARG A 427 -9.17 -21.62 -0.68
C ARG A 427 -8.85 -20.78 0.55
N PRO A 428 -9.68 -20.80 1.61
CA PRO A 428 -9.47 -19.97 2.79
C PRO A 428 -8.05 -20.04 3.39
N PRO A 429 -7.40 -21.22 3.54
CA PRO A 429 -6.01 -21.29 4.00
C PRO A 429 -5.01 -20.66 3.02
N GLY A 430 -5.24 -20.84 1.71
CA GLY A 430 -4.41 -20.26 0.66
C GLY A 430 -4.45 -18.72 0.60
N ARG A 431 -5.45 -18.07 1.21
CA ARG A 431 -5.49 -16.60 1.29
C ARG A 431 -4.33 -16.02 2.10
N LEU A 432 -3.82 -16.76 3.09
CA LEU A 432 -2.63 -16.37 3.85
C LEU A 432 -1.36 -16.45 2.98
N LEU A 433 -1.36 -17.33 1.99
CA LEU A 433 -0.27 -17.60 1.06
C LEU A 433 -0.58 -17.09 -0.35
N VAL A 434 -1.43 -16.06 -0.47
CA VAL A 434 -1.91 -15.57 -1.77
C VAL A 434 -0.76 -15.08 -2.66
N ARG A 435 0.34 -14.60 -2.06
CA ARG A 435 1.58 -14.24 -2.78
C ARG A 435 2.21 -15.45 -3.46
N ASN A 436 2.21 -16.61 -2.82
CA ASN A 436 2.73 -17.85 -3.40
C ASN A 436 1.88 -18.29 -4.61
N VAL A 437 0.55 -18.15 -4.51
CA VAL A 437 -0.36 -18.44 -5.63
C VAL A 437 -0.12 -17.47 -6.79
N ALA A 438 0.00 -16.16 -6.50
CA ALA A 438 0.27 -15.15 -7.50
C ALA A 438 1.64 -15.34 -8.19
N ALA A 439 2.66 -15.72 -7.44
CA ALA A 439 4.02 -15.92 -7.95
C ALA A 439 4.11 -17.03 -9.00
N ALA A 440 3.18 -17.98 -9.03
CA ALA A 440 3.12 -18.98 -10.11
C ALA A 440 2.95 -18.34 -11.51
N PHE A 441 2.35 -17.14 -11.58
CA PHE A 441 2.08 -16.41 -12.81
C PHE A 441 3.10 -15.30 -13.12
N ASP A 442 4.11 -15.10 -12.28
CA ASP A 442 5.13 -14.07 -12.47
C ASP A 442 6.24 -14.56 -13.39
N ALA A 443 6.36 -13.97 -14.58
CA ALA A 443 7.41 -14.37 -15.53
C ALA A 443 8.82 -14.01 -15.03
N TYR A 444 8.97 -12.83 -14.42
CA TYR A 444 10.27 -12.30 -14.05
C TYR A 444 10.91 -13.00 -12.86
N LEU A 445 10.12 -13.64 -12.00
CA LEU A 445 10.65 -14.50 -10.94
C LEU A 445 11.27 -15.78 -11.47
N HIS A 446 10.69 -16.36 -12.52
CA HIS A 446 11.14 -17.65 -13.05
C HIS A 446 12.18 -17.52 -14.16
N ASP A 447 12.30 -16.34 -14.76
CA ASP A 447 13.31 -16.02 -15.77
C ASP A 447 14.61 -15.44 -15.18
N ALA A 448 14.67 -15.16 -13.87
CA ALA A 448 15.84 -14.59 -13.21
C ALA A 448 16.97 -15.62 -12.98
N ALA A 449 18.22 -15.18 -13.08
CA ALA A 449 19.39 -16.03 -12.81
C ALA A 449 19.43 -16.49 -11.32
N PRO A 450 19.92 -17.71 -11.03
CA PRO A 450 19.86 -18.31 -9.69
C PRO A 450 20.55 -17.52 -8.55
N ASP A 451 21.44 -16.58 -8.86
CA ASP A 451 22.32 -15.89 -7.90
C ASP A 451 21.89 -14.46 -7.53
N ALA A 452 20.68 -14.04 -7.87
CA ALA A 452 20.18 -12.71 -7.45
C ALA A 452 19.92 -12.67 -5.93
N GLN A 453 20.54 -11.71 -5.22
CA GLN A 453 20.20 -11.44 -3.82
C GLN A 453 18.69 -11.20 -3.66
N PRO A 454 18.07 -11.61 -2.53
CA PRO A 454 16.65 -11.44 -2.32
C PRO A 454 16.27 -9.95 -2.34
N ALA A 455 15.58 -9.52 -3.39
CA ALA A 455 15.07 -8.15 -3.55
C ALA A 455 13.71 -7.93 -2.85
N TYR A 456 13.14 -8.97 -2.23
CA TYR A 456 11.78 -8.97 -1.72
C TYR A 456 11.69 -9.44 -0.25
N SER A 457 10.61 -9.03 0.42
CA SER A 457 10.28 -9.52 1.78
C SER A 457 9.73 -10.94 1.74
N GLU A 458 9.88 -11.67 2.84
CA GLU A 458 9.27 -12.99 3.05
C GLU A 458 7.74 -13.00 2.90
N SER A 459 7.18 -14.15 2.51
CA SER A 459 5.77 -14.32 2.11
C SER A 459 4.79 -14.40 3.29
N VAL A 460 5.28 -14.71 4.49
CA VAL A 460 4.50 -14.76 5.75
C VAL A 460 5.26 -14.10 6.88
#